data_AF-A0A1F5J724-F1
#
_entry.id   AF-A0A1F5J724-F1
#
_cell.length_a   1.000
_cell.length_b   1.000
_cell.length_c   1.000
_cell.angle_alpha   90.00
_cell.angle_beta   90.00
_cell.angle_gamma   90.00
#
_symmetry.space_group_name_H-M   'P 1'
#
loop_
_entity.id
_entity.type
_entity.pdbx_description
1 polymer ?
#
loop_
_entity_poly.entity_id
_entity_poly.type
_entity_poly.pdbx_seq_one_letter_code
_entity_poly.pdbx_strand_id
1 'polypeptide(L)'
;MLIEPAGNVRLFPLPALINHMRKSDITRREFLILSGAVTAAALVTVRCDGGAETGEATTVYKLSLRGRRGSNAAKIHNANFLFATIEAADANRAHPGDNSRIVPVIISRVRFNQLFNNGNTAIADLRV
;
A
#
# COMPACT_ATOMS: atom_id res chain seq x y z
N MET A 1 -10.02 -55.87 57.66
CA MET A 1 -11.02 -54.79 57.70
C MET A 1 -10.91 -54.05 56.37
N LEU A 2 -11.63 -54.48 55.33
CA LEU A 2 -13.03 -54.12 55.02
C LEU A 2 -13.27 -52.62 55.09
N ILE A 3 -13.60 -52.02 53.94
CA ILE A 3 -14.85 -51.28 53.66
C ILE A 3 -14.80 -50.86 52.18
N GLU A 4 -15.63 -51.50 51.35
CA GLU A 4 -16.23 -50.84 50.17
C GLU A 4 -17.24 -49.79 50.67
N PRO A 5 -17.56 -48.73 49.89
CA PRO A 5 -18.89 -48.79 49.28
C PRO A 5 -19.04 -48.12 47.90
N ALA A 6 -19.73 -48.85 47.04
CA ALA A 6 -20.92 -48.48 46.25
C ALA A 6 -21.22 -46.99 45.93
N GLY A 7 -21.44 -46.74 44.63
CA GLY A 7 -22.25 -45.65 44.07
C GLY A 7 -22.32 -45.80 42.54
N ASN A 8 -23.24 -46.59 41.97
CA ASN A 8 -24.67 -46.37 41.73
C ASN A 8 -24.99 -45.40 40.55
N VAL A 9 -25.97 -45.83 39.74
CA VAL A 9 -26.82 -45.08 38.78
C VAL A 9 -26.38 -44.98 37.29
N ARG A 10 -26.76 -46.03 36.55
CA ARG A 10 -27.74 -46.09 35.42
C ARG A 10 -27.78 -45.02 34.30
N LEU A 11 -27.83 -45.55 33.07
CA LEU A 11 -28.73 -45.24 31.90
C LEU A 11 -28.86 -43.76 31.50
N PHE A 12 -28.60 -43.32 30.27
CA PHE A 12 -29.33 -43.67 29.04
C PHE A 12 -28.54 -43.30 27.76
N PRO A 13 -28.88 -43.89 26.60
CA PRO A 13 -28.26 -43.61 25.30
C PRO A 13 -28.91 -42.39 24.63
N LEU A 14 -28.20 -41.69 23.75
CA LEU A 14 -28.74 -41.06 22.54
C LEU A 14 -27.58 -40.59 21.62
N PRO A 15 -27.72 -40.73 20.30
CA PRO A 15 -26.67 -40.44 19.34
C PRO A 15 -26.66 -38.94 19.03
N ALA A 16 -25.62 -38.23 19.47
CA ALA A 16 -25.32 -36.94 18.89
C ALA A 16 -24.62 -37.19 17.55
N LEU A 17 -25.45 -37.32 16.51
CA LEU A 17 -25.12 -37.02 15.12
C LEU A 17 -24.50 -35.61 15.06
N ILE A 18 -23.20 -35.51 15.30
CA ILE A 18 -22.45 -34.32 14.93
C ILE A 18 -22.26 -34.46 13.43
N ASN A 19 -23.16 -33.79 12.72
CA ASN A 19 -23.02 -33.45 11.32
C ASN A 19 -21.56 -33.19 11.01
N HIS A 20 -21.05 -34.05 10.16
CA HIS A 20 -19.79 -33.90 9.46
C HIS A 20 -19.91 -32.65 8.59
N MET A 21 -19.74 -31.46 9.19
CA MET A 21 -19.40 -30.26 8.43
C MET A 21 -18.01 -30.52 7.87
N ARG A 22 -17.97 -31.11 6.66
CA ARG A 22 -16.87 -30.87 5.75
C ARG A 22 -16.71 -29.37 5.70
N LYS A 23 -15.70 -28.83 6.37
CA LYS A 23 -15.15 -27.54 5.99
C LYS A 23 -14.72 -27.78 4.55
N SER A 24 -15.49 -27.24 3.61
CA SER A 24 -14.98 -27.01 2.27
C SER A 24 -13.80 -26.09 2.47
N ASP A 25 -12.60 -26.67 2.48
CA ASP A 25 -11.35 -25.94 2.36
C ASP A 25 -11.34 -25.36 0.95
N ILE A 26 -12.11 -24.28 0.77
CA ILE A 26 -12.08 -23.46 -0.44
C ILE A 26 -10.65 -22.96 -0.50
N THR A 27 -9.88 -23.58 -1.38
CA THR A 27 -8.50 -23.20 -1.57
C THR A 27 -8.48 -21.78 -2.13
N ARG A 28 -7.49 -20.96 -1.75
CA ARG A 28 -7.40 -19.55 -2.19
C ARG A 28 -7.52 -19.38 -3.72
N ARG A 29 -7.18 -20.43 -4.46
CA ARG A 29 -7.28 -20.52 -5.92
C ARG A 29 -8.73 -20.61 -6.41
N GLU A 30 -9.61 -21.31 -5.70
CA GLU A 30 -11.04 -21.43 -6.03
C GLU A 30 -11.80 -20.15 -5.69
N PHE A 31 -11.43 -19.45 -4.61
CA PHE A 31 -12.02 -18.15 -4.27
C PHE A 31 -11.73 -17.10 -5.37
N LEU A 32 -10.52 -17.09 -5.92
CA LEU A 32 -10.16 -16.19 -7.04
C LEU A 32 -10.94 -16.49 -8.32
N ILE A 33 -11.23 -17.76 -8.60
CA ILE A 33 -12.03 -18.16 -9.77
C ILE A 33 -13.49 -17.76 -9.57
N LEU A 34 -14.04 -17.89 -8.36
CA LEU A 34 -15.44 -17.53 -8.08
C LEU A 34 -15.68 -16.02 -8.16
N SER A 35 -14.68 -15.18 -7.86
CA SER A 35 -14.75 -13.72 -8.06
C SER A 35 -14.56 -13.26 -9.51
N GLY A 36 -14.24 -14.16 -10.43
CA GLY A 36 -13.83 -13.83 -11.80
C GLY A 36 -14.94 -13.73 -12.83
N ALA A 37 -16.22 -13.87 -12.46
CA ALA A 37 -17.33 -13.90 -13.41
C ALA A 37 -18.38 -12.81 -13.12
N VAL A 38 -18.02 -11.54 -13.41
CA VAL A 38 -19.01 -10.57 -13.88
C VAL A 38 -18.49 -9.92 -15.16
N THR A 39 -19.25 -10.22 -16.20
CA THR A 39 -19.30 -9.77 -17.59
C THR A 39 -18.90 -8.32 -17.90
N ALA A 40 -18.12 -8.22 -18.98
CA ALA A 40 -18.11 -7.26 -20.07
C ALA A 40 -18.99 -5.98 -20.02
N ALA A 41 -18.39 -4.91 -20.55
CA ALA A 41 -19.01 -3.67 -21.04
C ALA A 41 -19.40 -2.60 -20.01
N ALA A 42 -18.40 -2.12 -19.27
CA ALA A 42 -18.29 -0.69 -19.06
C ALA A 42 -16.81 -0.31 -19.28
N LEU A 43 -16.52 0.37 -20.38
CA LEU A 43 -15.35 1.24 -20.45
C LEU A 43 -15.58 2.34 -19.40
N VAL A 44 -15.38 2.00 -18.12
CA VAL A 44 -15.09 2.99 -17.10
C VAL A 44 -13.73 3.50 -17.50
N THR A 45 -13.75 4.48 -18.39
CA THR A 45 -12.70 5.47 -18.47
C THR A 45 -12.67 6.09 -17.07
N VAL A 46 -11.87 5.48 -16.18
CA VAL A 46 -11.29 6.21 -15.06
C VAL A 46 -10.38 7.24 -15.74
N ARG A 47 -11.01 8.30 -16.26
CA ARG A 47 -10.34 9.57 -16.43
C ARG A 47 -10.01 9.95 -15.00
N CYS A 48 -8.77 9.72 -14.62
CA CYS A 48 -8.13 10.66 -13.74
C CYS A 48 -8.23 12.00 -14.47
N ASP A 49 -9.30 12.75 -14.19
CA ASP A 49 -9.44 14.17 -14.53
C ASP A 49 -8.41 14.95 -13.70
N GLY A 50 -7.13 14.63 -13.89
CA GLY A 50 -6.07 15.60 -13.71
C GLY A 50 -6.10 16.39 -15.00
N GLY A 51 -6.79 17.54 -14.97
CA GLY A 51 -6.83 18.47 -16.09
C GLY A 51 -5.44 18.59 -16.69
N ALA A 52 -5.25 17.97 -17.85
CA ALA A 52 -4.07 18.17 -18.66
C ALA A 52 -4.24 19.57 -19.24
N GLU A 53 -3.99 20.58 -18.42
CA GLU A 53 -3.57 21.85 -18.95
C GLU A 53 -2.42 21.52 -19.88
N THR A 54 -2.56 21.89 -21.15
CA THR A 54 -1.52 21.85 -22.18
C THR A 54 -0.41 22.86 -21.83
N GLY A 55 -0.04 22.93 -20.56
CA GLY A 55 1.11 23.62 -20.03
C GLY A 55 2.31 22.73 -20.26
N GLU A 56 3.36 23.36 -20.75
CA GLU A 56 4.68 22.79 -20.88
C GLU A 56 5.01 21.87 -19.69
N ALA A 57 5.35 20.63 -19.98
CA ALA A 57 5.66 19.65 -18.96
C ALA A 57 7.10 19.85 -18.49
N THR A 58 7.32 19.88 -17.17
CA THR A 58 8.65 20.04 -16.57
C THR A 58 8.98 18.82 -15.71
N THR A 59 10.22 18.35 -15.82
CA THR A 59 10.70 17.23 -15.01
C THR A 59 11.18 17.73 -13.65
N VAL A 60 10.72 17.07 -12.60
CA VAL A 60 11.19 17.21 -11.23
C VAL A 60 11.64 15.85 -10.71
N TYR A 61 12.22 15.81 -9.52
CA TYR A 61 12.80 14.61 -8.95
C TYR A 61 12.21 14.30 -7.59
N LYS A 62 12.01 13.00 -7.34
CA LYS A 62 11.55 12.48 -6.05
C LYS A 62 12.52 11.41 -5.56
N LEU A 63 12.71 11.33 -4.26
CA LEU A 63 13.41 10.21 -3.64
C LEU A 63 12.46 9.03 -3.44
N SER A 64 12.91 7.82 -3.76
CA SER A 64 12.15 6.58 -3.59
C SER A 64 12.99 5.53 -2.89
N LEU A 65 12.41 4.87 -1.89
CA LEU A 65 13.10 3.79 -1.19
C LEU A 65 13.34 2.58 -2.08
N ARG A 66 14.39 1.82 -1.76
CA ARG A 66 14.65 0.50 -2.34
C ARG A 66 14.03 -0.57 -1.45
N GLY A 67 13.01 -1.26 -1.96
CA GLY A 67 12.36 -2.37 -1.26
C GLY A 67 11.46 -1.96 -0.09
N ARG A 68 11.01 -2.96 0.70
CA ARG A 68 9.99 -2.77 1.76
C ARG A 68 10.58 -2.27 3.09
N ARG A 69 11.85 -2.58 3.37
CA ARG A 69 12.53 -2.29 4.64
C ARG A 69 13.42 -1.05 4.52
N GLY A 70 12.80 0.14 4.53
CA GLY A 70 13.50 1.42 4.69
C GLY A 70 13.29 1.99 6.09
N SER A 71 14.21 2.87 6.52
CA SER A 71 14.09 3.63 7.77
C SER A 71 12.81 4.47 7.76
N ASN A 72 12.23 4.72 8.93
CA ASN A 72 11.01 5.53 9.02
C ASN A 72 11.29 6.97 8.56
N ALA A 73 12.46 7.52 8.92
CA ALA A 73 12.90 8.83 8.48
C ALA A 73 12.93 8.94 6.94
N ALA A 74 13.52 7.98 6.24
CA ALA A 74 13.55 8.00 4.78
C ALA A 74 12.17 7.81 4.15
N LYS A 75 11.28 6.98 4.73
CA LYS A 75 9.88 6.87 4.27
C LYS A 75 9.16 8.20 4.35
N ILE A 76 9.28 8.86 5.49
CA ILE A 76 8.64 10.14 5.76
C ILE A 76 9.22 11.21 4.84
N HIS A 77 10.54 11.35 4.77
CA HIS A 77 11.21 12.33 3.92
C HIS A 77 10.83 12.15 2.44
N ASN A 78 11.00 10.94 1.91
CA ASN A 78 10.71 10.64 0.50
C ASN A 78 9.25 10.86 0.12
N ALA A 79 8.31 10.70 1.06
CA ALA A 79 6.89 10.93 0.79
C ALA A 79 6.56 12.42 0.64
N ASN A 80 7.29 13.31 1.32
CA ASN A 80 6.89 14.70 1.51
C ASN A 80 7.76 15.71 0.74
N PHE A 81 8.89 15.30 0.18
CA PHE A 81 9.76 16.22 -0.56
C PHE A 81 9.79 15.94 -2.07
N LEU A 82 9.80 17.04 -2.84
CA LEU A 82 10.14 17.08 -4.26
C LEU A 82 11.32 18.03 -4.49
N PHE A 83 12.07 17.75 -5.55
CA PHE A 83 13.30 18.46 -5.87
C PHE A 83 13.27 18.94 -7.32
N ALA A 84 13.70 20.18 -7.57
CA ALA A 84 13.76 20.73 -8.91
C ALA A 84 14.89 20.09 -9.75
N THR A 85 15.98 19.69 -9.10
CA THR A 85 17.17 19.13 -9.77
C THR A 85 17.61 17.81 -9.12
N ILE A 86 18.39 17.02 -9.88
CA ILE A 86 19.00 15.77 -9.37
C ILE A 86 19.95 16.08 -8.22
N GLU A 87 20.75 17.14 -8.35
CA GLU A 87 21.73 17.57 -7.35
C GLU A 87 21.06 17.96 -6.03
N ALA A 88 19.92 18.67 -6.09
CA ALA A 88 19.17 19.02 -4.90
C ALA A 88 18.59 17.78 -4.20
N ALA A 89 18.12 16.79 -4.98
CA ALA A 89 17.67 15.51 -4.44
C ALA A 89 18.81 14.70 -3.80
N ASP A 90 20.01 14.75 -4.39
CA ASP A 90 21.16 14.02 -3.87
C ASP A 90 21.75 14.66 -2.61
N ALA A 91 21.80 16.00 -2.56
CA ALA A 91 22.27 16.74 -1.41
C ALA A 91 21.33 16.64 -0.18
N ASN A 92 20.03 16.47 -0.41
CA ASN A 92 19.01 16.41 0.63
C ASN A 92 18.53 14.98 0.87
N ARG A 93 19.43 14.09 1.28
CA ARG A 93 19.04 12.76 1.76
C ARG A 93 18.46 12.82 3.16
N ALA A 94 17.60 11.86 3.50
CA ALA A 94 16.94 11.82 4.80
C ALA A 94 17.94 11.67 5.98
N HIS A 95 19.05 10.97 5.76
CA HIS A 95 20.16 10.82 6.69
C HIS A 95 21.42 10.34 5.95
N PRO A 96 22.62 10.44 6.55
CA PRO A 96 23.81 9.81 5.99
C PRO A 96 23.60 8.32 5.73
N GLY A 97 24.02 7.84 4.55
CA GLY A 97 23.85 6.43 4.12
C GLY A 97 22.48 6.06 3.55
N ASP A 98 21.57 7.02 3.38
CA ASP A 98 20.32 6.78 2.65
C ASP A 98 20.58 6.60 1.14
N ASN A 99 20.38 5.36 0.67
CA ASN A 99 20.58 4.95 -0.72
C ASN A 99 19.27 4.95 -1.54
N SER A 100 18.32 5.83 -1.19
CA SER A 100 17.09 6.04 -1.96
C SER A 100 17.38 6.33 -3.44
N ARG A 101 16.54 5.83 -4.34
CA ARG A 101 16.63 6.13 -5.77
C ARG A 101 16.13 7.55 -6.02
N ILE A 102 16.82 8.29 -6.87
CA ILE A 102 16.29 9.52 -7.44
C ILE A 102 15.44 9.11 -8.65
N VAL A 103 14.17 9.51 -8.66
CA VAL A 103 13.19 9.13 -9.68
C VAL A 103 12.67 10.40 -10.34
N PRO A 104 12.75 10.52 -11.68
CA PRO A 104 12.15 11.64 -12.39
C PRO A 104 10.62 11.53 -12.38
N VAL A 105 9.95 12.66 -12.19
CA VAL A 105 8.50 12.81 -12.22
C VAL A 105 8.19 14.01 -13.10
N ILE A 106 7.23 13.86 -14.00
CA ILE A 106 6.81 14.93 -14.90
C ILE A 106 5.60 15.64 -14.28
N ILE A 107 5.67 16.96 -14.16
CA ILE A 107 4.58 17.80 -13.67
C ILE A 107 4.32 18.96 -14.64
N SER A 108 3.15 19.59 -14.57
CA SER A 108 2.88 20.79 -15.37
C SER A 108 3.73 21.99 -14.90
N ARG A 109 4.06 22.91 -15.80
CA ARG A 109 4.79 24.15 -15.47
C ARG A 109 4.07 24.99 -14.41
N VAL A 110 2.75 25.03 -14.43
CA VAL A 110 1.94 25.72 -13.40
C VAL A 110 2.20 25.11 -12.02
N ARG A 111 2.17 23.78 -11.92
CA ARG A 111 2.44 23.09 -10.65
C ARG A 111 3.89 23.25 -10.21
N PHE A 112 4.84 23.25 -11.15
CA PHE A 112 6.24 23.55 -10.87
C PHE A 112 6.39 24.94 -10.24
N ASN A 113 5.80 25.96 -10.87
CA ASN A 113 5.87 27.34 -10.40
C ASN A 113 5.25 27.51 -9.00
N GLN A 114 4.14 26.83 -8.72
CA GLN A 114 3.51 26.82 -7.40
C GLN A 114 4.41 26.18 -6.32
N LEU A 115 5.04 25.05 -6.63
CA LEU A 115 5.83 24.29 -5.66
C LEU A 115 7.21 24.90 -5.40
N PHE A 116 7.82 25.46 -6.45
CA PHE A 116 9.20 25.94 -6.40
C PHE A 116 9.31 27.46 -6.45
N ASN A 117 8.23 28.19 -6.18
CA ASN A 117 8.17 29.66 -6.23
C ASN A 117 8.78 30.22 -7.53
N ASN A 118 8.27 29.78 -8.68
CA ASN A 118 8.82 30.06 -10.02
C ASN A 118 10.29 29.63 -10.23
N GLY A 119 10.76 28.61 -9.51
CA GLY A 119 12.14 28.10 -9.57
C GLY A 119 13.12 28.77 -8.60
N ASN A 120 12.65 29.64 -7.70
CA ASN A 120 13.49 30.27 -6.68
C ASN A 120 13.91 29.30 -5.56
N THR A 121 13.16 28.21 -5.35
CA THR A 121 13.53 27.16 -4.40
C THR A 121 13.85 25.87 -5.14
N ALA A 122 14.86 25.15 -4.68
CA ALA A 122 15.24 23.86 -5.25
C ALA A 122 14.50 22.66 -4.62
N ILE A 123 13.82 22.89 -3.49
CA ILE A 123 13.15 21.89 -2.67
C ILE A 123 11.74 22.37 -2.37
N ALA A 124 10.77 21.48 -2.51
CA ALA A 124 9.37 21.72 -2.15
C ALA A 124 8.93 20.69 -1.10
N ASP A 125 8.38 21.16 0.03
CA ASP A 125 7.66 20.32 0.99
C ASP A 125 6.18 20.26 0.59
N LEU A 126 5.62 19.05 0.54
CA LEU A 126 4.25 18.78 0.11
C LEU A 126 3.22 18.88 1.24
N ARG A 127 3.66 19.15 2.47
CA ARG A 127 2.78 19.25 3.66
C ARG A 127 2.20 20.63 3.90
N VAL A 128 2.67 21.61 3.14
CA VAL A 128 2.36 23.04 3.30
C VAL A 128 0.93 23.35 2.87
#